data_AF-A0A1R1XFL5-F1
#
_entry.id   AF-A0A1R1XFL5-F1
#
_cell.length_a   1.000
_cell.length_b   1.000
_cell.length_c   1.000
_cell.angle_alpha   90.00
_cell.angle_beta   90.00
_cell.angle_gamma   90.00
#
_symmetry.space_group_name_H-M   'P 1'
#
loop_
_entity.id
_entity.type
_entity.pdbx_description
1 polymer ?
#
loop_
_entity_poly.entity_id
_entity_poly.type
_entity_poly.pdbx_seq_one_letter_code
_entity_poly.pdbx_strand_id
1 'polypeptide(L)'
;MLNENIVSSSIYYYDQENITESQLDFRVAIKEPQYDHDDIKWLYTAYGLVDGDPLVQNIGHIKTLKNRCITFPNIYQHKVQPFELLDNSKPGYRKILCFFLVDPSKRIISTATVPPQQKSWFNFELRKSVNRVSKLPHEIQDLISDELRWPMSLERAKYHREKLMEERKTIISIETKELFERPFSLCEH
;
A
#
# COMPACT_ATOMS: atom_id res chain seq x y z
N MET A 1 -3.14 -8.14 -7.80
CA MET A 1 -3.35 -7.87 -6.35
C MET A 1 -4.08 -8.97 -5.52
N LEU A 2 -4.35 -10.18 -6.06
CA LEU A 2 -5.18 -11.20 -5.39
C LEU A 2 -4.61 -11.75 -4.06
N ASN A 3 -3.32 -11.58 -3.80
CA ASN A 3 -2.66 -12.20 -2.64
C ASN A 3 -3.00 -11.53 -1.30
N GLU A 4 -3.41 -10.26 -1.29
CA GLU A 4 -3.57 -9.48 -0.04
C GLU A 4 -5.01 -9.41 0.45
N ASN A 5 -5.99 -9.76 -0.40
CA ASN A 5 -7.43 -9.68 -0.11
C ASN A 5 -7.90 -8.30 0.41
N ILE A 6 -7.20 -7.21 0.08
CA ILE A 6 -7.58 -5.86 0.51
C ILE A 6 -8.77 -5.39 -0.34
N VAL A 7 -9.87 -5.03 0.33
CA VAL A 7 -11.10 -4.55 -0.32
C VAL A 7 -11.22 -3.03 -0.27
N SER A 8 -10.60 -2.37 0.70
CA SER A 8 -10.57 -0.90 0.81
C SER A 8 -9.29 -0.41 1.46
N SER A 9 -8.84 0.77 1.02
CA SER A 9 -7.72 1.50 1.56
C SER A 9 -8.20 2.83 2.14
N SER A 10 -7.64 3.23 3.28
CA SER A 10 -7.90 4.53 3.90
C SER A 10 -6.60 5.23 4.23
N ILE A 11 -6.49 6.52 3.90
CA ILE A 11 -5.31 7.34 4.15
C ILE A 11 -5.73 8.53 5.01
N TYR A 12 -5.15 8.64 6.21
CA TYR A 12 -5.38 9.74 7.12
C TYR A 12 -4.19 10.71 7.11
N TYR A 13 -4.41 11.91 6.59
CA TYR A 13 -3.44 12.99 6.51
C TYR A 13 -3.44 13.80 7.80
N TYR A 14 -2.84 13.25 8.86
CA TYR A 14 -2.95 13.83 10.21
C TYR A 14 -2.11 15.10 10.40
N ASP A 15 -1.10 15.32 9.56
CA ASP A 15 -0.24 16.50 9.68
C ASP A 15 0.39 16.88 8.34
N GLN A 16 0.48 18.17 8.08
CA GLN A 16 1.15 18.74 6.91
C GLN A 16 1.55 20.19 7.18
N GLU A 17 2.71 20.59 6.68
CA GLU A 17 3.24 21.95 6.85
C GLU A 17 4.21 22.28 5.72
N ASN A 18 4.20 23.55 5.30
CA ASN A 18 5.09 24.10 4.28
C ASN A 18 5.10 23.31 2.95
N ILE A 19 3.93 22.83 2.51
CA ILE A 19 3.77 22.18 1.20
C ILE A 19 2.64 22.84 0.42
N THR A 20 2.77 22.85 -0.91
CA THR A 20 1.69 23.26 -1.81
C THR A 20 0.52 22.28 -1.72
N GLU A 21 -0.64 22.67 -2.26
CA GLU A 21 -1.81 21.80 -2.29
C GLU A 21 -1.50 20.50 -3.04
N SER A 22 -1.57 19.36 -2.34
CA SER A 22 -1.38 18.03 -2.93
C SER A 22 -2.73 17.34 -3.13
N GLN A 23 -2.82 16.56 -4.21
CA GLN A 23 -4.05 15.88 -4.62
C GLN A 23 -3.79 14.38 -4.80
N LEU A 24 -4.84 13.60 -4.58
CA LEU A 24 -4.88 12.17 -4.83
C LEU A 24 -5.83 11.92 -6.00
N ASP A 25 -5.28 11.55 -7.14
CA ASP A 25 -6.04 11.24 -8.34
C ASP A 25 -6.49 9.79 -8.31
N PHE A 26 -7.64 9.53 -8.91
CA PHE A 26 -8.23 8.21 -9.01
C PHE A 26 -8.62 7.88 -10.45
N ARG A 27 -8.41 6.61 -10.82
CA ARG A 27 -8.89 6.05 -12.07
C ARG A 27 -9.32 4.60 -11.90
N VAL A 28 -10.15 4.14 -12.82
CA VAL A 28 -10.73 2.79 -12.81
C VAL A 28 -10.61 2.16 -14.19
N ALA A 29 -10.42 0.85 -14.22
CA ALA A 29 -10.51 0.10 -15.47
C ALA A 29 -11.99 -0.03 -15.80
N ILE A 30 -12.31 0.19 -17.06
CA ILE A 30 -13.65 0.03 -17.58
C ILE A 30 -13.64 -1.13 -18.58
N LYS A 31 -14.81 -1.72 -18.80
CA LYS A 31 -14.97 -2.69 -19.88
C LYS A 31 -15.26 -1.94 -21.16
N GLU A 32 -14.85 -2.51 -22.29
CA GLU A 32 -15.23 -2.00 -23.60
C GLU A 32 -16.77 -1.89 -23.67
N PRO A 33 -17.31 -0.69 -23.88
CA PRO A 33 -18.74 -0.52 -24.00
C PRO A 33 -19.23 -1.16 -25.30
N GLN A 34 -20.45 -1.68 -25.30
CA GLN A 34 -21.08 -2.13 -26.55
C GLN A 34 -21.64 -0.90 -27.28
N TYR A 35 -21.17 -0.65 -28.50
CA TYR A 35 -21.64 0.43 -29.36
C TYR A 35 -21.68 -0.02 -30.83
N ASP A 36 -22.57 0.58 -31.61
CA ASP A 36 -22.62 0.35 -33.06
C ASP A 36 -21.44 1.08 -33.74
N HIS A 37 -20.79 0.40 -34.68
CA HIS A 37 -19.51 0.81 -35.27
C HIS A 37 -19.49 2.23 -35.86
N ASP A 38 -20.66 2.78 -36.21
CA ASP A 38 -20.81 4.11 -36.82
C ASP A 38 -21.08 5.25 -35.82
N ASP A 39 -21.25 4.97 -34.52
CA ASP A 39 -21.60 5.98 -33.50
C ASP A 39 -20.44 6.32 -32.54
N ILE A 40 -19.29 6.65 -33.13
CA ILE A 40 -18.09 7.11 -32.40
C ILE A 40 -18.38 8.36 -31.55
N LYS A 41 -19.34 9.19 -31.97
CA LYS A 41 -19.74 10.41 -31.26
C LYS A 41 -20.42 10.10 -29.94
N TRP A 42 -21.25 9.06 -29.88
CA TRP A 42 -21.86 8.60 -28.65
C TRP A 42 -20.82 8.05 -27.67
N LEU A 43 -19.85 7.26 -28.16
CA LEU A 43 -18.78 6.69 -27.33
C LEU A 43 -17.97 7.80 -26.62
N TYR A 44 -17.57 8.83 -27.36
CA TYR A 44 -16.88 9.99 -26.79
C TYR A 44 -17.76 10.76 -25.81
N THR A 45 -19.04 10.96 -26.12
CA THR A 45 -19.93 11.75 -25.26
C THR A 45 -20.26 11.04 -23.94
N ALA A 46 -20.46 9.72 -23.98
CA ALA A 46 -20.86 8.93 -22.82
C ALA A 46 -19.68 8.50 -21.95
N TYR A 47 -18.55 8.10 -22.58
CA TYR A 47 -17.40 7.52 -21.89
C TYR A 47 -16.12 8.36 -21.99
N GLY A 48 -16.07 9.35 -22.88
CA GLY A 48 -14.85 10.12 -23.14
C GLY A 48 -13.77 9.35 -23.89
N LEU A 49 -14.13 8.23 -24.53
CA LEU A 49 -13.21 7.34 -25.24
C LEU A 49 -13.23 7.58 -26.75
N VAL A 50 -12.07 7.39 -27.37
CA VAL A 50 -11.87 7.29 -28.82
C VAL A 50 -11.32 5.90 -29.15
N ASP A 51 -11.52 5.43 -30.38
CA ASP A 51 -10.94 4.17 -30.83
C ASP A 51 -9.42 4.14 -30.64
N GLY A 52 -8.92 3.03 -30.07
CA GLY A 52 -7.53 2.87 -29.67
C GLY A 52 -7.15 3.45 -28.30
N ASP A 53 -8.06 4.14 -27.60
CA ASP A 53 -7.80 4.59 -26.23
C ASP A 53 -7.72 3.41 -25.25
N PRO A 54 -6.91 3.55 -24.19
CA PRO A 54 -6.95 2.62 -23.07
C PRO A 54 -8.34 2.59 -22.41
N LEU A 55 -8.79 1.40 -22.02
CA LEU A 55 -10.04 1.19 -21.29
C LEU A 55 -9.92 1.59 -19.81
N VAL A 56 -9.57 2.86 -19.58
CA VAL A 56 -9.33 3.45 -18.27
C VAL A 56 -10.05 4.79 -18.19
N GLN A 57 -10.84 4.98 -17.14
CA GLN A 57 -11.53 6.23 -16.89
C GLN A 57 -10.95 6.93 -15.66
N ASN A 58 -10.58 8.21 -15.82
CA ASN A 58 -10.22 9.07 -14.69
C ASN A 58 -11.51 9.49 -13.97
N ILE A 59 -11.64 9.13 -12.69
CA ILE A 59 -12.85 9.41 -11.89
C ILE A 59 -12.70 10.66 -11.01
N GLY A 60 -11.61 11.41 -11.21
CA GLY A 60 -11.35 12.68 -10.55
C GLY A 60 -10.25 12.60 -9.50
N HIS A 61 -10.19 13.63 -8.66
CA HIS A 61 -9.17 13.79 -7.63
C HIS A 61 -9.75 14.34 -6.34
N ILE A 62 -9.04 14.11 -5.24
CA ILE A 62 -9.38 14.66 -3.92
C ILE A 62 -8.16 15.37 -3.33
N LYS A 63 -8.38 16.59 -2.82
CA LYS A 63 -7.36 17.34 -2.09
C LYS A 63 -6.98 16.66 -0.77
N THR A 64 -5.69 16.51 -0.54
CA THR A 64 -5.11 15.78 0.61
C THR A 64 -4.88 16.72 1.81
N LEU A 65 -5.97 17.21 2.40
CA LEU A 65 -5.90 18.21 3.48
C LEU A 65 -5.51 17.62 4.84
N LYS A 66 -4.88 18.43 5.69
CA LYS A 66 -4.61 18.14 7.11
C LYS A 66 -5.90 17.74 7.82
N ASN A 67 -5.80 16.77 8.71
CA ASN A 67 -6.90 16.19 9.48
C ASN A 67 -8.03 15.61 8.61
N ARG A 68 -7.72 15.15 7.39
CA ARG A 68 -8.67 14.47 6.51
C ARG A 68 -8.33 12.99 6.37
N CYS A 69 -9.33 12.14 6.54
CA CYS A 69 -9.26 10.74 6.15
C CYS A 69 -9.94 10.56 4.78
N ILE A 70 -9.26 9.88 3.85
CA ILE A 70 -9.78 9.54 2.52
C ILE A 70 -9.87 8.02 2.45
N THR A 71 -11.07 7.50 2.28
CA THR A 71 -11.34 6.05 2.14
C THR A 71 -11.89 5.75 0.76
N PHE A 72 -11.34 4.74 0.11
CA PHE A 72 -11.74 4.33 -1.23
C PHE A 72 -11.65 2.80 -1.39
N PRO A 73 -12.43 2.20 -2.30
CA PRO A 73 -12.34 0.78 -2.59
C PRO A 73 -11.01 0.47 -3.30
N ASN A 74 -10.46 -0.70 -3.03
CA ASN A 74 -9.14 -1.10 -3.57
C ASN A 74 -9.17 -1.40 -5.08
N ILE A 75 -10.35 -1.33 -5.71
CA ILE A 75 -10.52 -1.39 -7.17
C ILE A 75 -10.11 -0.07 -7.85
N TYR A 76 -9.98 1.02 -7.10
CA TYR A 76 -9.52 2.31 -7.64
C TYR A 76 -8.00 2.36 -7.63
N GLN A 77 -7.42 2.59 -8.81
CA GLN A 77 -6.02 2.96 -8.87
C GLN A 77 -5.89 4.42 -8.46
N HIS A 78 -4.95 4.72 -7.56
CA HIS A 78 -4.70 6.08 -7.11
C HIS A 78 -3.27 6.53 -7.41
N LYS A 79 -3.11 7.84 -7.56
CA LYS A 79 -1.81 8.49 -7.76
C LYS A 79 -1.73 9.79 -6.95
N VAL A 80 -0.71 9.88 -6.11
CA VAL A 80 -0.37 11.15 -5.45
C VAL A 80 0.20 12.09 -6.51
N GLN A 81 -0.41 13.27 -6.67
CA GLN A 81 0.10 14.30 -7.56
C GLN A 81 1.35 14.98 -6.98
N PRO A 82 2.27 15.45 -7.84
CA PRO A 82 3.43 16.22 -7.41
C PRO A 82 3.02 17.43 -6.56
N PHE A 83 3.84 17.75 -5.58
CA PHE A 83 3.73 18.95 -4.74
C PHE A 83 5.14 19.43 -4.38
N GLU A 84 5.24 20.68 -3.96
CA GLU A 84 6.49 21.37 -3.69
C GLU A 84 6.42 22.05 -2.33
N LEU A 85 7.54 22.60 -1.86
CA LEU A 85 7.55 23.43 -0.66
C LEU A 85 6.90 24.78 -0.97
N LEU A 86 6.13 25.33 -0.02
CA LEU A 86 5.63 26.72 -0.16
C LEU A 86 6.78 27.73 0.00
N ASP A 87 7.66 27.48 0.95
CA ASP A 87 8.88 28.22 1.21
C ASP A 87 10.08 27.28 1.09
N ASN A 88 10.82 27.41 -0.01
CA ASN A 88 12.02 26.60 -0.31
C ASN A 88 13.17 26.83 0.68
N SER A 89 13.12 27.86 1.53
CA SER A 89 14.12 28.09 2.58
C SER A 89 13.87 27.28 3.86
N LYS A 90 12.68 26.67 3.99
CA LYS A 90 12.27 25.91 5.17
C LYS A 90 11.96 24.46 4.81
N PRO A 91 12.13 23.50 5.74
CA PRO A 91 11.64 22.15 5.54
C PRO A 91 10.11 22.13 5.46
N GLY A 92 9.56 21.14 4.77
CA GLY A 92 8.13 20.86 4.74
C GLY A 92 7.88 19.37 4.84
N TYR A 93 6.67 19.01 5.26
CA TYR A 93 6.33 17.60 5.47
C TYR A 93 4.85 17.33 5.24
N ARG A 94 4.56 16.05 5.01
CA ARG A 94 3.24 15.45 5.01
C ARG A 94 3.32 14.13 5.75
N LYS A 95 2.50 13.96 6.78
CA LYS A 95 2.45 12.72 7.56
C LYS A 95 1.11 12.04 7.36
N ILE A 96 1.18 10.74 7.11
CA ILE A 96 0.02 9.91 6.79
C ILE A 96 -0.03 8.67 7.67
N LEU A 97 -1.24 8.16 7.89
CA LEU A 97 -1.50 6.81 8.37
C LEU A 97 -2.34 6.08 7.34
N CYS A 98 -1.88 4.90 6.90
CA CYS A 98 -2.59 4.06 5.95
C CYS A 98 -3.25 2.88 6.69
N PHE A 99 -4.52 2.65 6.39
CA PHE A 99 -5.30 1.53 6.89
C PHE A 99 -5.77 0.69 5.72
N PHE A 100 -5.68 -0.63 5.84
CA PHE A 100 -6.15 -1.58 4.84
C PHE A 100 -7.23 -2.44 5.45
N LEU A 101 -8.41 -2.43 4.83
CA LEU A 101 -9.49 -3.35 5.16
C LEU A 101 -9.30 -4.61 4.31
N VAL A 102 -8.93 -5.70 4.97
CA VAL A 102 -8.92 -7.04 4.38
C VAL A 102 -10.36 -7.55 4.30
N ASP A 103 -10.69 -8.26 3.23
CA ASP A 103 -11.98 -8.90 2.98
C ASP A 103 -12.47 -9.65 4.24
N PRO A 104 -13.54 -9.17 4.90
CA PRO A 104 -14.05 -9.79 6.12
C PRO A 104 -14.56 -11.22 5.90
N SER A 105 -14.86 -11.62 4.66
CA SER A 105 -15.25 -13.00 4.32
C SER A 105 -14.06 -13.96 4.34
N LYS A 106 -12.82 -13.44 4.33
CA LYS A 106 -11.59 -14.22 4.45
C LYS A 106 -11.14 -14.24 5.90
N ARG A 107 -11.04 -15.44 6.48
CA ARG A 107 -10.48 -15.60 7.82
C ARG A 107 -8.95 -15.52 7.75
N ILE A 108 -8.40 -14.45 8.32
CA ILE A 108 -6.95 -14.29 8.53
C ILE A 108 -6.58 -14.57 9.98
N ILE A 109 -5.32 -14.96 10.22
CA ILE A 109 -4.81 -15.17 11.57
C ILE A 109 -4.67 -13.81 12.25
N SER A 110 -5.27 -13.67 13.44
CA SER A 110 -5.19 -12.43 14.22
C SER A 110 -3.81 -12.26 14.84
N THR A 111 -3.27 -11.04 14.80
CA THR A 111 -2.04 -10.67 15.51
C THR A 111 -2.15 -10.86 17.02
N ALA A 112 -3.35 -10.94 17.59
CA ALA A 112 -3.56 -11.32 18.99
C ALA A 112 -3.09 -12.76 19.32
N THR A 113 -2.96 -13.61 18.30
CA THR A 113 -2.56 -15.02 18.43
C THR A 113 -1.20 -15.33 17.79
N VAL A 114 -0.60 -14.35 17.11
CA VAL A 114 0.70 -14.51 16.45
C VAL A 114 1.79 -13.99 17.39
N PRO A 115 2.79 -14.80 17.75
CA PRO A 115 3.90 -14.34 18.57
C PRO A 115 4.73 -13.30 17.81
N PRO A 116 5.56 -12.48 18.51
CA PRO A 116 6.43 -11.51 17.87
C PRO A 116 7.23 -12.12 16.72
N GLN A 117 7.05 -11.55 15.52
CA GLN A 117 7.67 -12.07 14.29
C GLN A 117 9.07 -11.49 14.06
N GLN A 118 9.43 -10.39 14.73
CA GLN A 118 10.74 -9.78 14.67
C GLN A 118 11.65 -10.41 15.74
N LYS A 119 12.82 -10.91 15.33
CA LYS A 119 13.76 -11.60 16.24
C LYS A 119 14.11 -10.76 17.49
N SER A 120 14.36 -9.46 17.32
CA SER A 120 14.67 -8.56 18.44
C SER A 120 13.53 -8.46 19.46
N TRP A 121 12.29 -8.32 19.00
CA TRP A 121 11.12 -8.27 19.87
C TRP A 121 10.84 -9.62 20.52
N PHE A 122 10.94 -10.71 19.78
CA PHE A 122 10.79 -12.05 20.34
C PHE A 122 11.80 -12.33 21.46
N ASN A 123 13.08 -11.98 21.25
CA ASN A 123 14.10 -12.14 22.28
C ASN A 123 13.79 -11.31 23.53
N PHE A 124 13.26 -10.11 23.34
CA PHE A 124 12.78 -9.28 24.45
C PHE A 124 11.63 -9.96 25.21
N GLU A 125 10.60 -10.48 24.52
CA GLU A 125 9.48 -11.17 25.17
C GLU A 125 9.88 -12.50 25.80
N LEU A 126 10.82 -13.23 25.21
CA LEU A 126 11.35 -14.50 25.74
C LEU A 126 12.06 -14.27 27.08
N ARG A 127 12.78 -13.16 27.22
CA ARG A 127 13.45 -12.74 28.46
C ARG A 127 12.48 -12.20 29.51
N LYS A 128 11.45 -11.46 29.07
CA LYS A 128 10.47 -10.80 29.95
C LYS A 128 9.43 -11.76 30.53
N SER A 129 8.96 -12.71 29.73
CA SER A 129 7.89 -13.62 30.14
C SER A 129 8.41 -14.72 31.07
N VAL A 130 7.62 -15.12 32.07
CA VAL A 130 7.97 -16.25 32.94
C VAL A 130 7.80 -17.55 32.16
N ASN A 131 8.91 -18.14 31.73
CA ASN A 131 8.93 -19.38 30.97
C ASN A 131 10.14 -20.26 31.37
N ARG A 132 10.35 -21.39 30.67
CA ARG A 132 11.48 -22.29 30.99
C ARG A 132 12.82 -21.72 30.55
N VAL A 133 12.84 -20.91 29.49
CA VAL A 133 14.03 -20.30 28.91
C VAL A 133 14.49 -19.10 29.74
N SER A 134 13.56 -18.30 30.28
CA SER A 134 13.85 -17.15 31.12
C SER A 134 14.53 -17.50 32.46
N LYS A 135 14.53 -18.79 32.85
CA LYS A 135 15.25 -19.31 34.02
C LYS A 135 16.70 -19.71 33.74
N LEU A 136 17.10 -19.77 32.47
CA LEU A 136 18.46 -20.15 32.06
C LEU A 136 19.38 -18.92 32.09
N PRO A 137 20.71 -19.09 32.20
CA PRO A 137 21.67 -18.01 32.00
C PRO A 137 21.53 -17.34 30.63
N HIS A 138 21.85 -16.04 30.54
CA HIS A 138 21.66 -15.25 29.31
C HIS A 138 22.41 -15.85 28.11
N GLU A 139 23.58 -16.44 28.33
CA GLU A 139 24.39 -17.09 27.31
C GLU A 139 23.65 -18.26 26.65
N ILE A 140 22.91 -19.04 27.45
CA ILE A 140 22.10 -20.16 26.95
C ILE A 140 20.86 -19.65 26.22
N GLN A 141 20.25 -18.56 26.71
CA GLN A 141 19.11 -17.93 26.03
C GLN A 141 19.51 -17.40 24.64
N ASP A 142 20.70 -16.81 24.53
CA ASP A 142 21.23 -16.28 23.28
C ASP A 142 21.57 -17.40 22.29
N LEU A 143 22.20 -18.48 22.76
CA LEU A 143 22.43 -19.69 21.95
C LEU A 143 21.12 -20.28 21.41
N ILE A 144 20.07 -20.35 22.25
CA ILE A 144 18.74 -20.82 21.80
C ILE A 144 18.19 -19.87 20.73
N SER A 145 18.22 -18.55 20.96
CA SER A 145 17.77 -17.54 20.00
C SER A 145 18.50 -17.63 18.65
N ASP A 146 19.79 -17.96 18.67
CA ASP A 146 20.62 -18.03 17.46
C ASP A 146 20.45 -19.33 16.69
N GLU A 147 20.18 -20.44 17.37
CA GLU A 147 19.84 -21.71 16.72
C GLU A 147 18.43 -21.68 16.10
N LEU A 148 17.53 -20.88 16.65
CA LEU A 148 16.18 -20.74 16.12
C LEU A 148 16.20 -20.01 14.75
N ARG A 149 15.81 -20.74 13.70
CA ARG A 149 15.63 -20.19 12.32
C ARG A 149 14.43 -19.25 12.16
N TRP A 150 13.62 -19.13 13.21
CA TRP A 150 12.50 -18.21 13.38
C TRP A 150 12.68 -17.54 14.75
N PRO A 151 12.26 -16.29 14.99
CA PRO A 151 11.56 -15.39 14.08
C PRO A 151 12.46 -14.68 13.07
N MET A 152 11.85 -13.85 12.22
CA MET A 152 12.54 -13.19 11.11
C MET A 152 13.55 -12.15 11.61
N SER A 153 14.79 -12.20 11.08
CA SER A 153 15.80 -11.17 11.31
C SER A 153 15.43 -9.88 10.57
N LEU A 154 15.95 -8.74 11.04
CA LEU A 154 15.75 -7.45 10.37
C LEU A 154 16.30 -7.46 8.94
N GLU A 155 17.46 -8.09 8.74
CA GLU A 155 18.06 -8.26 7.41
C GLU A 155 17.15 -9.04 6.47
N ARG A 156 16.62 -10.18 6.93
CA ARG A 156 15.69 -10.99 6.14
C ARG A 156 14.38 -10.25 5.86
N ALA A 157 13.90 -9.45 6.81
CA ALA A 157 12.73 -8.60 6.61
C ALA A 157 12.97 -7.52 5.55
N LYS A 158 14.16 -6.88 5.56
CA LYS A 158 14.55 -5.91 4.52
C LYS A 158 14.68 -6.56 3.15
N TYR A 159 15.31 -7.74 3.08
CA TYR A 159 15.41 -8.51 1.85
C TYR A 159 14.03 -8.85 1.25
N HIS A 160 13.11 -9.36 2.07
CA HIS A 160 11.75 -9.66 1.62
C HIS A 160 10.98 -8.41 1.23
N ARG A 161 11.18 -7.29 1.94
CA ARG A 161 10.61 -5.99 1.55
C ARG A 161 11.08 -5.58 0.16
N GLU A 162 12.37 -5.68 -0.13
CA GLU A 162 12.94 -5.34 -1.44
C GLU A 162 12.40 -6.25 -2.55
N LYS A 163 12.32 -7.57 -2.29
CA LYS A 163 11.71 -8.52 -3.22
C LYS A 163 10.24 -8.19 -3.48
N LEU A 164 9.49 -7.84 -2.44
CA LEU A 164 8.09 -7.43 -2.56
C LEU A 164 7.94 -6.12 -3.34
N MET A 165 8.85 -5.15 -3.16
CA MET A 165 8.88 -3.95 -4.00
C MET A 165 9.12 -4.30 -5.46
N GLU A 166 10.04 -5.22 -5.75
CA GLU A 166 10.38 -5.63 -7.12
C GLU A 166 9.27 -6.44 -7.79
N GLU A 167 8.67 -7.39 -7.07
CA GLU A 167 7.48 -8.13 -7.52
C GLU A 167 6.34 -7.16 -7.82
N ARG A 168 6.10 -6.17 -6.96
CA ARG A 168 5.08 -5.14 -7.19
C ARG A 168 5.41 -4.29 -8.41
N LYS A 169 6.65 -3.84 -8.64
CA LYS A 169 7.02 -3.15 -9.90
C LYS A 169 6.73 -4.00 -11.13
N THR A 170 6.99 -5.30 -11.05
CA THR A 170 6.81 -6.23 -12.18
C THR A 170 5.33 -6.49 -12.45
N ILE A 171 4.54 -6.80 -11.43
CA ILE A 171 3.08 -6.94 -11.52
C ILE A 171 2.47 -5.64 -12.03
N ILE A 172 2.94 -4.50 -11.52
CA ILE A 172 2.57 -3.18 -12.03
C ILE A 172 2.85 -3.15 -13.52
N SER A 173 4.04 -3.46 -14.02
CA SER A 173 4.32 -3.38 -15.46
C SER A 173 3.46 -4.29 -16.36
N ILE A 174 3.04 -5.45 -15.84
CA ILE A 174 2.18 -6.41 -16.58
C ILE A 174 0.71 -5.97 -16.53
N GLU A 175 0.15 -5.74 -15.33
CA GLU A 175 -1.21 -5.20 -15.15
C GLU A 175 -1.32 -3.79 -15.77
N THR A 176 -0.22 -3.03 -15.85
CA THR A 176 -0.16 -1.70 -16.50
C THR A 176 -0.27 -1.81 -18.01
N LYS A 177 0.33 -2.84 -18.60
CA LYS A 177 0.23 -3.10 -20.05
C LYS A 177 -1.10 -3.72 -20.45
N GLU A 178 -1.72 -4.52 -19.57
CA GLU A 178 -2.97 -5.22 -19.87
C GLU A 178 -4.25 -4.50 -19.40
N LEU A 179 -4.18 -3.67 -18.34
CA LEU A 179 -5.36 -3.04 -17.72
C LEU A 179 -5.22 -1.52 -17.48
N PHE A 180 -4.02 -0.97 -17.28
CA PHE A 180 -3.87 0.43 -16.81
C PHE A 180 -2.55 1.12 -17.22
N GLU A 181 -2.53 2.05 -18.17
CA GLU A 181 -1.31 2.65 -18.78
C GLU A 181 -0.23 3.34 -17.88
N ARG A 182 -0.29 3.29 -16.54
CA ARG A 182 0.70 3.94 -15.65
C ARG A 182 0.90 3.21 -14.32
N PRO A 183 2.10 3.33 -13.71
CA PRO A 183 2.42 2.66 -12.45
C PRO A 183 1.61 3.19 -11.26
N PHE A 184 1.19 2.25 -10.41
CA PHE A 184 0.56 2.43 -9.11
C PHE A 184 1.63 2.63 -8.02
N SER A 185 1.42 3.54 -7.06
CA SER A 185 2.32 3.72 -5.91
C SER A 185 1.49 3.81 -4.63
N LEU A 186 1.73 2.88 -3.70
CA LEU A 186 1.07 2.81 -2.38
C LEU A 186 1.61 3.84 -1.38
N CYS A 187 1.99 5.03 -1.86
CA CYS A 187 2.70 6.04 -1.06
C CYS A 187 4.05 5.55 -0.48
N GLU A 188 4.63 4.50 -1.08
CA GLU A 188 6.00 4.06 -0.80
C GLU A 188 6.94 5.00 -1.57
N HIS A 189 7.49 5.98 -0.86
CA HIS A 189 8.56 6.87 -1.31
C HIS A 189 9.91 6.16 -1.26
#